data_AF-A0A5R9G6V9-F1
#
_entry.id   AF-A0A5R9G6V9-F1
#
_cell.length_a   1.000
_cell.length_b   1.000
_cell.length_c   1.000
_cell.angle_alpha   90.00
_cell.angle_beta   90.00
_cell.angle_gamma   90.00
#
_symmetry.space_group_name_H-M   'P 1'
#
loop_
_entity.id
_entity.type
_entity.pdbx_description
1 polymer ?
#
loop_
_entity_poly.entity_id
_entity_poly.type
_entity_poly.pdbx_seq_one_letter_code
_entity_poly.pdbx_strand_id
1 'polypeptide(L)' 'MVCGELGYFIGPEFWNNGYGAEACAKLVEFGFRTLELERNYGRCMAKNTASKRVMEKCGLKLKV' A
#
# COMPACT_ATOMS: atom_id res chain seq x y z
N MET A 1 -15.31 12.62 6.53
CA MET A 1 -14.69 11.38 6.02
C MET A 1 -14.01 11.63 4.69
N VAL A 2 -12.74 12.04 4.72
CA VAL A 2 -11.87 12.12 3.53
C VAL A 2 -11.09 10.81 3.42
N CYS A 3 -11.18 10.13 2.27
CA CYS A 3 -10.48 8.88 2.01
C CYS A 3 -9.63 8.96 0.75
N GLY A 4 -8.54 8.20 0.71
CA GLY A 4 -7.64 8.11 -0.43
C GLY A 4 -7.34 6.66 -0.82
N GLU A 5 -7.22 6.44 -2.14
CA GLU A 5 -6.73 5.18 -2.70
C GLU A 5 -5.23 5.28 -2.96
N LEU A 6 -4.47 4.27 -2.52
CA LEU A 6 -3.06 4.11 -2.85
C LEU A 6 -2.84 2.94 -3.79
N GLY A 7 -1.86 3.09 -4.68
CA GLY A 7 -1.39 2.09 -5.60
C GLY A 7 0.10 2.27 -5.88
N TYR A 8 0.79 1.18 -6.18
CA TYR A 8 2.20 1.18 -6.54
C TYR A 8 2.48 0.06 -7.54
N PHE A 9 3.45 0.29 -8.41
CA PHE A 9 3.98 -0.70 -9.34
C PHE A 9 5.49 -0.69 -9.24
N ILE A 10 6.08 -1.88 -9.08
CA ILE A 10 7.52 -2.06 -9.01
C ILE A 10 7.94 -2.86 -10.24
N GLY A 11 8.98 -2.41 -10.94
CA GLY A 11 9.58 -3.15 -12.06
C GLY A 11 10.01 -4.56 -11.63
N PRO A 12 9.80 -5.60 -12.45
CA PRO A 12 10.15 -6.98 -12.09
C PRO A 12 11.60 -7.17 -11.67
N GLU A 13 12.54 -6.39 -12.24
CA GLU A 13 13.96 -6.46 -11.90
C GLU A 13 14.26 -5.99 -10.46
N PHE A 14 13.32 -5.26 -9.85
CA PHE A 14 13.45 -4.67 -8.51
C PHE A 14 12.64 -5.43 -7.45
N TRP A 15 11.96 -6.52 -7.81
CA TRP A 15 11.20 -7.33 -6.85
C TRP A 15 12.09 -7.97 -5.78
N ASN A 16 11.48 -8.32 -4.64
CA ASN A 16 12.15 -8.94 -3.48
C ASN A 16 13.27 -8.12 -2.80
N ASN A 17 13.48 -6.87 -3.20
CA ASN A 17 14.43 -5.94 -2.55
C ASN A 17 13.80 -5.05 -1.46
N GLY A 18 12.50 -5.22 -1.18
CA GLY A 18 11.78 -4.44 -0.15
C GLY A 18 11.16 -3.13 -0.62
N TYR A 19 11.47 -2.65 -1.83
CA TYR A 19 10.99 -1.36 -2.35
C TYR A 19 9.47 -1.19 -2.35
N GLY A 20 8.71 -2.26 -2.64
CA GLY A 20 7.25 -2.20 -2.58
C GLY A 20 6.71 -1.86 -1.18
N ALA A 21 7.33 -2.41 -0.14
CA ALA A 21 6.95 -2.13 1.25
C ALA A 21 7.39 -0.75 1.70
N GLU A 22 8.59 -0.31 1.30
CA GLU A 22 9.08 1.04 1.56
C GLU A 22 8.16 2.09 0.92
N ALA A 23 7.86 1.95 -0.37
CA ALA A 23 6.97 2.85 -1.09
C ALA A 23 5.56 2.86 -0.49
N CYS A 24 4.98 1.69 -0.21
CA CYS A 24 3.65 1.60 0.39
C CYS A 24 3.61 2.24 1.79
N ALA A 25 4.63 2.03 2.63
CA ALA A 25 4.70 2.64 3.95
C ALA A 25 4.76 4.17 3.87
N LYS A 26 5.55 4.72 2.92
CA LYS A 26 5.63 6.16 2.69
C LYS A 26 4.33 6.76 2.19
N LEU A 27 3.60 6.07 1.31
CA LEU A 27 2.28 6.51 0.85
C LEU A 27 1.27 6.55 2.00
N VAL A 28 1.27 5.53 2.86
CA VAL A 28 0.41 5.50 4.05
C VAL A 28 0.76 6.64 5.02
N GLU A 29 2.05 6.85 5.29
CA GLU A 29 2.53 7.95 6.14
C GLU A 29 2.08 9.30 5.58
N PHE A 30 2.29 9.54 4.28
CA PHE A 30 1.91 10.77 3.61
C PHE A 30 0.40 11.02 3.65
N GLY A 31 -0.39 9.97 3.39
CA GLY A 31 -1.84 10.03 3.44
C GLY A 31 -2.36 10.48 4.81
N PHE A 32 -1.80 9.95 5.90
CA PHE A 32 -2.24 10.33 7.24
C PHE A 32 -1.63 11.65 7.73
N ARG A 33 -0.33 11.90 7.49
CA ARG A 33 0.39 13.03 8.10
C ARG A 33 0.32 14.32 7.29
N THR A 34 0.22 14.22 5.97
CA THR A 34 0.29 15.39 5.09
C THR A 34 -1.05 15.72 4.46
N LEU A 35 -1.78 14.68 4.03
CA LEU A 35 -3.11 14.85 3.44
C LEU A 35 -4.24 14.80 4.48
N GLU A 36 -3.92 14.49 5.74
CA GLU A 36 -4.87 14.39 6.84
C GLU A 36 -6.07 13.47 6.53
N LEU A 37 -5.83 12.40 5.76
CA LEU A 37 -6.87 11.44 5.37
C LEU A 37 -7.36 10.67 6.60
N GLU A 38 -8.68 10.49 6.70
CA GLU A 38 -9.28 9.65 7.74
C GLU A 38 -9.11 8.15 7.41
N ARG A 39 -8.95 7.81 6.12
CA ARG A 39 -8.74 6.43 5.68
C ARG A 39 -7.89 6.33 4.42
N ASN A 40 -6.89 5.46 4.46
CA ASN A 40 -6.17 4.96 3.29
C ASN A 40 -6.69 3.56 2.92
N TYR A 41 -6.91 3.31 1.63
CA TYR A 41 -7.22 1.97 1.12
C TYR A 41 -6.43 1.69 -0.16
N GLY A 42 -6.26 0.40 -0.49
CA GLY A 42 -5.60 -0.02 -1.72
C GLY A 42 -6.30 -1.24 -2.30
N ARG A 43 -6.17 -1.43 -3.60
CA ARG A 43 -6.70 -2.60 -4.31
C ARG A 43 -5.55 -3.42 -4.88
N CYS A 44 -5.63 -4.73 -4.70
CA CYS A 44 -4.78 -5.68 -5.41
C CYS A 44 -5.63 -6.82 -5.94
N MET A 45 -5.20 -7.41 -7.07
CA MET A 45 -5.86 -8.62 -7.57
C MET A 45 -5.67 -9.75 -6.56
N ALA A 46 -6.68 -10.58 -6.33
CA ALA A 46 -6.60 -11.69 -5.38
C ALA A 46 -5.44 -12.66 -5.66
N LYS A 47 -5.06 -12.83 -6.94
CA LYS A 47 -3.91 -13.62 -7.37
C LYS A 47 -2.54 -12.99 -7.07
N ASN A 48 -2.50 -11.69 -6.74
CA ASN A 48 -1.27 -10.95 -6.47
C ASN A 48 -0.90 -11.02 -4.98
N THR A 49 -0.41 -12.20 -4.57
CA THR A 49 0.01 -12.47 -3.19
C THR A 49 1.14 -11.55 -2.73
N ALA A 50 2.01 -11.11 -3.64
CA ALA A 50 3.11 -10.20 -3.32
C ALA A 50 2.61 -8.83 -2.87
N SER A 51 1.69 -8.21 -3.64
CA SER A 51 1.08 -6.94 -3.29
C SER A 51 0.23 -7.03 -2.02
N LYS A 52 -0.51 -8.12 -1.84
CA LYS A 52 -1.26 -8.39 -0.59
C LYS A 52 -0.34 -8.36 0.63
N ARG A 53 0.78 -9.09 0.59
CA ARG A 53 1.75 -9.14 1.69
C ARG A 53 2.37 -7.78 1.99
N VAL A 54 2.65 -6.98 0.96
CA VAL A 54 3.15 -5.61 1.13
C VAL A 54 2.12 -4.75 1.85
N MET A 55 0.86 -4.77 1.40
CA MET A 55 -0.21 -4.00 2.05
C MET A 55 -0.41 -4.41 3.52
N GLU A 56 -0.41 -5.71 3.82
CA GLU A 56 -0.49 -6.23 5.19
C GLU A 56 0.68 -5.76 6.06
N LYS A 57 1.92 -5.79 5.54
CA LYS A 57 3.10 -5.27 6.24
C LYS A 57 3.02 -3.78 6.56
N CYS A 58 2.34 -3.01 5.70
CA CYS A 58 2.13 -1.57 5.89
C CYS A 58 0.89 -1.25 6.75
N GLY A 59 0.27 -2.25 7.39
CA GLY A 59 -0.84 -2.06 8.33
C GLY A 59 -2.22 -1.97 7.68
N LEU A 60 -2.34 -2.19 6.37
CA LEU A 60 -3.66 -2.31 5.72
C LEU A 60 -4.27 -3.66 6.07
N LYS A 61 -5.57 -3.65 6.38
CA LYS A 61 -6.34 -4.86 6.69
C LYS A 61 -7.24 -5.21 5.51
N LEU A 62 -7.27 -6.49 5.15
CA LEU A 62 -8.22 -6.99 4.18
C LEU A 62 -9.64 -6.77 4.71
N LYS A 63 -10.44 -6.03 3.95
CA LYS A 63 -11.86 -5.90 4.21
C LYS A 63 -12.57 -7.08 3.57
N VAL A 64 -13.09 -7.98 4.40
CA VAL A 64 -13.99 -9.07 4.00
C VAL A 64 -15.40 -8.56 3.78
#